data_AF-A0A660LCK2-F1
#
_entry.id   AF-A0A660LCK2-F1
#
_cell.length_a   1.000
_cell.length_b   1.000
_cell.length_c   1.000
_cell.angle_alpha   90.00
_cell.angle_beta   90.00
_cell.angle_gamma   90.00
#
_symmetry.space_group_name_H-M   'P 1'
#
loop_
_entity.id
_entity.type
_entity.pdbx_description
1 polymer ?
#
loop_
_entity_poly.entity_id
_entity_poly.type
_entity_poly.pdbx_seq_one_letter_code
_entity_poly.pdbx_strand_id
1 'polypeptide(L)'
;MSGSASITAAPEAVWMPSGWIFDDALERLAVAVPAEAEMLEETIASNGALALDLRALPAERFAALATAARAAVRDVIDAGPEPGEDPSWFAPQVYGLSLFAGLLNADPRAGEEPPAGQIEVAPGAVWHAPGRAYALIAEHLAGDIRPTSGLLAGSLLHGDADLGRLDEDRFRAFLPGLDFMATRYVPGANLDAFADAFFAEIAPHVAALRDLFAADPRTAARSR
;
A
#
# COMPACT_ATOMS: atom_id res chain seq x y z
N MET A 1 -21.17 -21.48 3.28
CA MET A 1 -20.49 -20.54 2.36
C MET A 1 -19.73 -19.58 3.25
N SER A 2 -18.39 -19.62 3.25
CA SER A 2 -17.60 -18.59 3.93
C SER A 2 -17.76 -17.32 3.12
N GLY A 3 -18.36 -16.27 3.68
CA GLY A 3 -18.31 -14.96 3.04
C GLY A 3 -16.85 -14.49 3.00
N SER A 4 -16.46 -13.81 1.94
CA SER A 4 -15.18 -13.09 1.93
C SER A 4 -15.35 -11.78 2.68
N ALA A 5 -14.39 -11.42 3.52
CA ALA A 5 -14.37 -10.13 4.21
C ALA A 5 -14.25 -8.99 3.18
N SER A 6 -14.95 -7.89 3.40
CA SER A 6 -14.93 -6.76 2.47
C SER A 6 -15.13 -5.40 3.14
N ILE A 7 -14.52 -4.35 2.58
CA ILE A 7 -14.78 -2.95 2.94
C ILE A 7 -15.20 -2.19 1.68
N THR A 8 -16.37 -1.56 1.71
CA THR A 8 -16.85 -0.69 0.63
C THR A 8 -16.64 0.77 1.01
N ALA A 9 -15.69 1.44 0.35
CA ALA A 9 -15.40 2.86 0.57
C ALA A 9 -16.29 3.76 -0.32
N ALA A 10 -16.47 3.35 -1.57
CA ALA A 10 -17.30 4.01 -2.58
C ALA A 10 -18.04 2.94 -3.44
N PRO A 11 -19.09 3.29 -4.22
CA PRO A 11 -19.84 2.31 -5.03
C PRO A 11 -18.97 1.47 -5.97
N GLU A 12 -17.89 2.05 -6.46
CA GLU A 12 -16.92 1.47 -7.38
C GLU A 12 -15.59 1.07 -6.71
N ALA A 13 -15.49 1.18 -5.38
CA ALA A 13 -14.28 0.90 -4.60
C ALA A 13 -14.59 -0.08 -3.46
N VAL A 14 -14.36 -1.37 -3.71
CA VAL A 14 -14.53 -2.46 -2.74
C VAL A 14 -13.19 -3.14 -2.52
N TRP A 15 -12.74 -3.20 -1.26
CA TRP A 15 -11.55 -3.93 -0.84
C TRP A 15 -11.96 -5.30 -0.29
N MET A 16 -11.28 -6.37 -0.70
CA MET A 16 -11.59 -7.76 -0.37
C MET A 16 -10.31 -8.57 -0.10
N PRO A 17 -9.57 -8.27 0.98
CA PRO A 17 -8.30 -8.91 1.26
C PRO A 17 -8.48 -10.33 1.82
N SER A 18 -7.36 -11.01 2.12
CA SER A 18 -7.38 -12.17 3.00
C SER A 18 -7.86 -11.79 4.41
N GLY A 19 -8.49 -12.73 5.10
CA GLY A 19 -9.06 -12.50 6.44
C GLY A 19 -8.06 -11.93 7.44
N TRP A 20 -6.83 -12.44 7.48
CA TRP A 20 -5.81 -11.94 8.41
C TRP A 20 -5.37 -10.48 8.15
N ILE A 21 -5.37 -10.04 6.88
CA ILE A 21 -5.08 -8.62 6.54
C ILE A 21 -6.28 -7.75 6.92
N PHE A 22 -7.50 -8.26 6.72
CA PHE A 22 -8.73 -7.58 7.13
C PHE A 22 -8.74 -7.33 8.64
N ASP A 23 -8.46 -8.38 9.43
CA ASP A 23 -8.43 -8.32 10.89
C ASP A 23 -7.36 -7.32 11.37
N ASP A 24 -6.13 -7.41 10.84
CA ASP A 24 -5.04 -6.47 11.17
C ASP A 24 -5.38 -5.02 10.82
N ALA A 25 -6.03 -4.77 9.67
CA ALA A 25 -6.48 -3.42 9.31
C ALA A 25 -7.51 -2.88 10.31
N LEU A 26 -8.47 -3.69 10.74
CA LEU A 26 -9.50 -3.28 11.69
C LEU A 26 -8.92 -3.01 13.07
N GLU A 27 -8.05 -3.89 13.58
CA GLU A 27 -7.38 -3.71 14.87
C GLU A 27 -6.59 -2.41 14.90
N ARG A 28 -5.83 -2.12 13.84
CA ARG A 28 -5.05 -0.89 13.73
C ARG A 28 -5.92 0.36 13.66
N LEU A 29 -7.03 0.31 12.91
CA LEU A 29 -7.97 1.42 12.85
C LEU A 29 -8.66 1.68 14.19
N ALA A 30 -9.05 0.63 14.92
CA ALA A 30 -9.66 0.75 16.23
C ALA A 30 -8.73 1.43 17.25
N VAL A 31 -7.43 1.11 17.19
CA VAL A 31 -6.40 1.77 18.03
C VAL A 31 -6.18 3.22 17.61
N ALA A 32 -6.09 3.50 16.30
CA ALA A 32 -5.75 4.82 15.77
C ALA A 32 -6.89 5.84 15.90
N VAL A 33 -8.15 5.38 15.87
CA VAL A 33 -9.32 6.25 16.02
C VAL A 33 -10.29 5.69 17.08
N PRO A 34 -9.97 5.81 18.38
CA PRO A 34 -10.78 5.21 19.44
C PRO A 34 -12.24 5.69 19.48
N ALA A 35 -12.48 6.93 19.05
CA ALA A 35 -13.84 7.48 18.93
C ALA A 35 -14.69 6.76 17.85
N GLU A 36 -14.03 6.06 16.93
CA GLU A 36 -14.64 5.29 15.85
C GLU A 36 -14.65 3.79 16.16
N ALA A 37 -13.93 3.34 17.19
CA ALA A 37 -13.80 1.93 17.55
C ALA A 37 -15.16 1.28 17.84
N GLU A 38 -16.02 1.95 18.63
CA GLU A 38 -17.38 1.47 18.90
C GLU A 38 -18.21 1.34 17.62
N MET A 39 -18.09 2.29 16.68
CA MET A 39 -18.78 2.22 15.39
C MET A 39 -18.24 1.08 14.51
N LEU A 40 -16.91 0.89 14.48
CA LEU A 40 -16.29 -0.21 13.74
C LEU A 40 -16.75 -1.56 14.32
N GLU A 41 -16.71 -1.72 15.64
CA GLU A 41 -17.18 -2.91 16.36
C GLU A 41 -18.67 -3.18 16.13
N GLU A 42 -19.53 -2.16 16.25
CA GLU A 42 -20.97 -2.27 15.99
C GLU A 42 -21.27 -2.64 14.54
N THR A 43 -20.53 -2.07 13.58
CA THR A 43 -20.73 -2.35 12.16
C THR A 43 -20.27 -3.77 11.81
N ILE A 44 -19.16 -4.24 12.38
CA ILE A 44 -18.69 -5.63 12.28
C ILE A 44 -19.72 -6.59 12.87
N ALA A 45 -20.27 -6.28 14.05
CA ALA A 45 -21.27 -7.09 14.73
C ALA A 45 -22.61 -7.16 13.96
N SER A 46 -23.03 -6.04 13.35
CA SER A 46 -24.31 -5.93 12.65
C SER A 46 -24.32 -6.57 11.26
N ASN A 47 -23.18 -6.55 10.55
CA ASN A 47 -23.07 -7.07 9.17
C ASN A 47 -22.57 -8.51 9.08
N GLY A 48 -22.47 -9.23 10.20
CA GLY A 48 -22.04 -10.64 10.21
C GLY A 48 -20.54 -10.84 9.99
N ALA A 49 -19.71 -10.01 10.62
CA ALA A 49 -18.24 -10.10 10.72
C ALA A 49 -17.44 -9.96 9.41
N LEU A 50 -18.07 -9.82 8.24
CA LEU A 50 -17.37 -9.94 6.94
C LEU A 50 -17.67 -8.80 5.95
N ALA A 51 -18.41 -7.75 6.33
CA ALA A 51 -18.67 -6.62 5.43
C ALA A 51 -18.78 -5.31 6.20
N LEU A 52 -17.96 -4.33 5.84
CA LEU A 52 -17.98 -2.97 6.38
C LEU A 52 -18.33 -1.98 5.25
N ASP A 53 -19.37 -1.17 5.45
CA ASP A 53 -19.79 -0.15 4.49
C ASP A 53 -19.52 1.25 5.05
N LEU A 54 -18.59 1.97 4.41
CA LEU A 54 -18.13 3.29 4.83
C LEU A 54 -18.82 4.43 4.04
N ARG A 55 -19.71 4.11 3.09
CA ARG A 55 -20.33 5.10 2.21
C ARG A 55 -21.20 6.11 2.95
N ALA A 56 -21.83 5.68 4.04
CA ALA A 56 -22.68 6.53 4.87
C ALA A 56 -21.90 7.34 5.92
N LEU A 57 -20.58 7.15 6.06
CA LEU A 57 -19.79 7.90 7.04
C LEU A 57 -19.74 9.39 6.70
N PRO A 58 -19.95 10.28 7.69
CA PRO A 58 -19.70 11.70 7.55
C PRO A 58 -18.27 11.97 7.07
N ALA A 59 -18.09 12.99 6.23
CA ALA A 59 -16.80 13.30 5.60
C ALA A 59 -15.67 13.50 6.62
N GLU A 60 -15.94 14.16 7.75
CA GLU A 60 -14.95 14.35 8.83
C GLU A 60 -14.47 13.02 9.42
N ARG A 61 -15.39 12.09 9.71
CA ARG A 61 -15.06 10.76 10.24
C ARG A 61 -14.32 9.91 9.20
N PHE A 62 -14.73 10.02 7.93
CA PHE A 62 -14.05 9.36 6.82
C PHE A 62 -12.62 9.88 6.63
N ALA A 63 -12.41 11.19 6.69
CA ALA A 63 -11.08 11.81 6.61
C ALA A 63 -10.16 11.37 7.75
N ALA A 64 -10.68 11.30 8.98
CA ALA A 64 -9.96 10.78 10.13
C ALA A 64 -9.55 9.31 9.91
N LEU A 65 -10.48 8.48 9.41
CA LEU A 65 -10.20 7.08 9.08
C LEU A 65 -9.14 6.92 7.98
N ALA A 66 -9.23 7.71 6.90
CA ALA A 66 -8.28 7.68 5.80
C ALA A 66 -6.86 8.09 6.23
N THR A 67 -6.78 9.09 7.12
CA THR A 67 -5.52 9.55 7.73
C THR A 67 -4.95 8.48 8.66
N ALA A 68 -5.79 7.88 9.50
CA ALA A 68 -5.39 6.80 10.41
C ALA A 68 -4.90 5.55 9.68
N ALA A 69 -5.59 5.13 8.62
CA ALA A 69 -5.16 4.00 7.80
C ALA A 69 -3.76 4.23 7.21
N ARG A 70 -3.49 5.44 6.71
CA ARG A 70 -2.18 5.81 6.17
C ARG A 70 -1.10 5.84 7.25
N ALA A 71 -1.41 6.39 8.41
CA ALA A 71 -0.49 6.40 9.55
C ALA A 71 -0.15 4.97 9.99
N ALA A 72 -1.16 4.09 10.09
CA ALA A 72 -0.97 2.69 10.47
C ALA A 72 -0.04 1.94 9.51
N VAL A 73 -0.12 2.18 8.21
CA VAL A 73 0.81 1.61 7.23
C VAL A 73 2.25 2.04 7.53
N ARG A 74 2.47 3.32 7.80
CA ARG A 74 3.81 3.84 8.13
C ARG A 74 4.33 3.25 9.42
N ASP A 75 3.48 3.13 10.45
CA ASP A 75 3.84 2.52 11.73
C ASP A 75 4.26 1.04 11.55
N VAL A 76 3.56 0.27 10.70
CA VAL A 76 3.96 -1.11 10.34
C VAL A 76 5.33 -1.13 9.68
N ILE A 77 5.54 -0.27 8.69
CA ILE A 77 6.81 -0.19 7.98
C ILE A 77 7.93 0.21 8.95
N ASP A 78 7.71 1.19 9.82
CA ASP A 78 8.70 1.65 10.79
C ASP A 78 9.03 0.57 11.82
N ALA A 79 8.04 -0.16 12.32
CA ALA A 79 8.25 -1.30 13.21
C ALA A 79 9.07 -2.42 12.54
N GLY A 80 8.77 -2.73 11.28
CA GLY A 80 9.38 -3.84 10.55
C GLY A 80 8.79 -5.20 10.94
N PRO A 81 9.35 -6.31 10.40
CA PRO A 81 8.85 -7.66 10.69
C PRO A 81 8.96 -8.03 12.17
N GLU A 82 7.95 -8.69 12.70
CA GLU A 82 7.92 -9.08 14.11
C GLU A 82 9.02 -10.11 14.44
N PRO A 83 9.73 -9.97 15.58
CA PRO A 83 10.75 -10.93 15.97
C PRO A 83 10.19 -12.34 16.18
N GLY A 84 10.68 -13.30 15.39
CA GLY A 84 10.31 -14.71 15.50
C GLY A 84 9.19 -15.15 14.54
N GLU A 85 8.60 -14.22 13.79
CA GLU A 85 7.71 -14.53 12.68
C GLU A 85 8.49 -14.73 11.38
N ASP A 86 7.85 -15.37 10.39
CA ASP A 86 8.45 -15.53 9.06
C ASP A 86 8.40 -14.18 8.31
N PRO A 87 9.56 -13.57 7.98
CA PRO A 87 9.61 -12.25 7.37
C PRO A 87 9.01 -12.20 5.96
N SER A 88 8.74 -13.35 5.34
CA SER A 88 8.08 -13.39 4.02
C SER A 88 6.63 -12.89 4.03
N TRP A 89 5.98 -12.84 5.19
CA TRP A 89 4.62 -12.31 5.35
C TRP A 89 4.56 -10.79 5.44
N PHE A 90 5.68 -10.13 5.74
CA PHE A 90 5.73 -8.69 6.01
C PHE A 90 5.35 -7.85 4.79
N ALA A 91 5.95 -8.11 3.62
CA ALA A 91 5.63 -7.36 2.41
C ALA A 91 4.15 -7.55 1.99
N PRO A 92 3.58 -8.78 1.95
CA PRO A 92 2.15 -8.98 1.73
C PRO A 92 1.22 -8.22 2.70
N GLN A 93 1.59 -8.13 4.00
CA GLN A 93 0.85 -7.35 5.00
C GLN A 93 0.84 -5.87 4.62
N VAL A 94 2.03 -5.29 4.38
CA VAL A 94 2.18 -3.90 3.97
C VAL A 94 1.38 -3.63 2.70
N TYR A 95 1.44 -4.49 1.69
CA TYR A 95 0.73 -4.30 0.44
C TYR A 95 -0.79 -4.22 0.63
N GLY A 96 -1.35 -5.13 1.44
CA GLY A 96 -2.77 -5.17 1.74
C GLY A 96 -3.24 -3.90 2.47
N LEU A 97 -2.51 -3.49 3.51
CA LEU A 97 -2.81 -2.29 4.28
C LEU A 97 -2.64 -1.01 3.45
N SER A 98 -1.58 -0.92 2.65
CA SER A 98 -1.31 0.19 1.73
C SER A 98 -2.39 0.32 0.67
N LEU A 99 -2.86 -0.80 0.11
CA LEU A 99 -3.96 -0.80 -0.85
C LEU A 99 -5.24 -0.28 -0.18
N PHE A 100 -5.57 -0.75 1.02
CA PHE A 100 -6.72 -0.25 1.77
C PHE A 100 -6.64 1.25 2.03
N ALA A 101 -5.50 1.74 2.55
CA ALA A 101 -5.28 3.16 2.75
C ALA A 101 -5.36 3.93 1.43
N GLY A 102 -4.82 3.38 0.33
CA GLY A 102 -4.94 3.90 -1.04
C GLY A 102 -6.37 4.13 -1.46
N LEU A 103 -7.22 3.13 -1.29
CA LEU A 103 -8.64 3.18 -1.64
C LEU A 103 -9.41 4.20 -0.80
N LEU A 104 -9.14 4.30 0.51
CA LEU A 104 -9.73 5.35 1.35
C LEU A 104 -9.30 6.75 0.88
N ASN A 105 -8.02 6.94 0.60
CA ASN A 105 -7.48 8.25 0.19
C ASN A 105 -7.84 8.64 -1.25
N ALA A 106 -8.38 7.73 -2.05
CA ALA A 106 -8.90 8.04 -3.38
C ALA A 106 -10.29 8.69 -3.33
N ASP A 107 -11.02 8.54 -2.22
CA ASP A 107 -12.32 9.17 -2.03
C ASP A 107 -12.16 10.67 -1.72
N PRO A 108 -12.90 11.58 -2.36
CA PRO A 108 -12.81 13.02 -2.09
C PRO A 108 -13.07 13.43 -0.64
N ARG A 109 -13.76 12.59 0.15
CA ARG A 109 -13.98 12.83 1.58
C ARG A 109 -12.71 12.67 2.42
N ALA A 110 -11.66 12.03 1.90
CA ALA A 110 -10.41 11.80 2.63
C ALA A 110 -9.66 13.09 2.97
N GLY A 111 -9.90 14.18 2.22
CA GLY A 111 -9.29 15.48 2.47
C GLY A 111 -8.09 15.73 1.56
N GLU A 112 -6.97 16.16 2.15
CA GLU A 112 -5.78 16.58 1.40
C GLU A 112 -5.06 15.38 0.77
N GLU A 113 -4.67 15.54 -0.50
CA GLU A 113 -3.89 14.52 -1.20
C GLU A 113 -2.46 14.43 -0.62
N PRO A 114 -1.88 13.22 -0.51
CA PRO A 114 -0.48 13.08 -0.14
C PRO A 114 0.45 13.90 -1.05
N PRO A 115 1.62 14.32 -0.58
CA PRO A 115 2.57 15.03 -1.43
C PRO A 115 3.09 14.12 -2.55
N ALA A 116 3.26 14.69 -3.75
CA ALA A 116 3.98 14.03 -4.83
C ALA A 116 5.43 13.74 -4.42
N GLY A 117 6.05 12.75 -5.07
CA GLY A 117 7.40 12.33 -4.73
C GLY A 117 8.20 11.83 -5.91
N GLN A 118 9.47 11.49 -5.63
CA GLN A 118 10.42 11.00 -6.62
C GLN A 118 11.31 9.91 -6.04
N ILE A 119 11.91 9.12 -6.93
CA ILE A 119 12.90 8.08 -6.61
C ILE A 119 14.01 8.15 -7.67
N GLU A 120 15.26 8.32 -7.27
CA GLU A 120 16.40 8.17 -8.18
C GLU A 120 16.73 6.68 -8.33
N VAL A 121 16.40 6.08 -9.47
CA VAL A 121 16.58 4.63 -9.71
C VAL A 121 18.05 4.33 -10.06
N ALA A 122 18.63 5.16 -10.91
CA ALA A 122 20.04 5.15 -11.31
C ALA A 122 20.53 6.59 -11.48
N PRO A 123 21.84 6.86 -11.56
CA PRO A 123 22.37 8.21 -11.73
C PRO A 123 21.70 8.96 -12.90
N GLY A 124 20.91 9.99 -12.58
CA GLY A 124 20.17 10.79 -13.56
C GLY A 124 18.90 10.15 -14.13
N ALA A 125 18.52 8.97 -13.66
CA ALA A 125 17.28 8.27 -14.00
C ALA A 125 16.30 8.39 -12.84
N VAL A 126 15.48 9.45 -12.86
CA VAL A 126 14.55 9.79 -11.78
C VAL A 126 13.12 9.43 -12.18
N TRP A 127 12.44 8.69 -11.32
CA TRP A 127 11.02 8.41 -11.40
C TRP A 127 10.24 9.44 -10.60
N HIS A 128 9.09 9.87 -11.11
CA HIS A 128 8.18 10.81 -10.44
C HIS A 128 6.75 10.28 -10.47
N ALA A 129 6.00 10.53 -9.39
CA ALA A 129 4.58 10.23 -9.32
C ALA A 129 3.79 11.26 -8.50
N PRO A 130 2.51 11.48 -8.84
CA PRO A 130 1.60 12.30 -8.04
C PRO A 130 1.31 11.63 -6.70
N GLY A 131 0.80 12.41 -5.75
CA GLY A 131 0.64 12.09 -4.35
C GLY A 131 0.25 10.66 -4.01
N ARG A 132 -0.96 10.26 -4.40
CA ARG A 132 -1.48 8.93 -4.06
C ARG A 132 -0.75 7.79 -4.75
N ALA A 133 -0.29 7.98 -5.99
CA ALA A 133 0.49 6.99 -6.70
C ALA A 133 1.88 6.82 -6.10
N TYR A 134 2.52 7.93 -5.74
CA TYR A 134 3.80 7.91 -5.03
C TYR A 134 3.66 7.17 -3.70
N ALA A 135 2.69 7.56 -2.86
CA ALA A 135 2.50 6.96 -1.54
C ALA A 135 2.32 5.43 -1.62
N LEU A 136 1.40 4.95 -2.46
CA LEU A 136 1.16 3.51 -2.61
C LEU A 136 2.41 2.75 -3.06
N ILE A 137 3.09 3.23 -4.10
CA ILE A 137 4.26 2.57 -4.69
C ILE A 137 5.43 2.61 -3.71
N ALA A 138 5.70 3.76 -3.09
CA ALA A 138 6.77 3.90 -2.11
C ALA A 138 6.57 3.01 -0.89
N GLU A 139 5.35 2.86 -0.38
CA GLU A 139 5.03 1.95 0.72
C GLU A 139 5.30 0.48 0.36
N HIS A 140 5.00 0.06 -0.88
CA HIS A 140 5.31 -1.31 -1.34
C HIS A 140 6.81 -1.56 -1.38
N LEU A 141 7.57 -0.64 -2.00
CA LEU A 141 9.03 -0.74 -2.04
C LEU A 141 9.63 -0.71 -0.64
N ALA A 142 9.08 0.12 0.26
CA ALA A 142 9.51 0.17 1.64
C ALA A 142 9.23 -1.16 2.35
N GLY A 143 8.06 -1.78 2.13
CA GLY A 143 7.72 -3.12 2.60
C GLY A 143 8.74 -4.18 2.17
N ASP A 144 9.17 -4.14 0.90
CA ASP A 144 10.15 -5.10 0.35
C ASP A 144 11.52 -5.00 1.02
N ILE A 145 11.99 -3.77 1.22
CA ILE A 145 13.37 -3.55 1.67
C ILE A 145 13.49 -3.49 3.19
N ARG A 146 12.40 -3.22 3.91
CA ARG A 146 12.40 -3.02 5.36
C ARG A 146 13.03 -4.16 6.17
N PRO A 147 12.86 -5.46 5.82
CA PRO A 147 13.55 -6.55 6.50
C PRO A 147 15.09 -6.46 6.43
N THR A 148 15.62 -5.76 5.43
CA THR A 148 17.08 -5.64 5.19
C THR A 148 17.64 -4.24 5.45
N SER A 149 16.82 -3.19 5.37
CA SER A 149 17.24 -1.80 5.57
C SER A 149 16.10 -0.87 5.99
N GLY A 150 16.03 -0.55 7.29
CA GLY A 150 15.06 0.43 7.82
C GLY A 150 15.32 1.86 7.35
N LEU A 151 16.59 2.27 7.19
CA LEU A 151 16.94 3.61 6.69
C LEU A 151 16.45 3.85 5.26
N LEU A 152 16.58 2.84 4.40
CA LEU A 152 16.14 2.93 3.02
C LEU A 152 14.62 2.90 2.89
N ALA A 153 13.95 2.04 3.68
CA ALA A 153 12.49 2.05 3.79
C ALA A 153 11.98 3.45 4.24
N GLY A 154 12.62 4.04 5.26
CA GLY A 154 12.30 5.40 5.69
C GLY A 154 12.49 6.44 4.59
N SER A 155 13.61 6.41 3.85
CA SER A 155 13.87 7.37 2.75
C SER A 155 12.82 7.28 1.64
N LEU A 156 12.34 6.06 1.33
CA LEU A 156 11.24 5.84 0.39
C LEU A 156 9.94 6.52 0.85
N LEU A 157 9.63 6.49 2.16
CA LEU A 157 8.42 7.13 2.68
C LEU A 157 8.50 8.67 2.71
N HIS A 158 9.71 9.26 2.66
CA HIS A 158 9.93 10.70 2.79
C HIS A 158 10.05 11.45 1.46
N GLY A 159 10.14 10.78 0.30
CA GLY A 159 10.25 11.50 -0.98
C GLY A 159 11.66 11.63 -1.55
N ASP A 160 12.68 11.08 -0.89
CA ASP A 160 14.09 11.42 -1.16
C ASP A 160 15.01 10.21 -1.39
N ALA A 161 14.43 9.04 -1.70
CA ALA A 161 15.19 7.81 -1.93
C ALA A 161 16.10 7.86 -3.18
N ASP A 162 17.37 7.53 -2.99
CA ASP A 162 18.37 7.26 -4.03
C ASP A 162 18.74 5.77 -4.04
N LEU A 163 18.22 5.05 -5.03
CA LEU A 163 18.51 3.64 -5.29
C LEU A 163 19.74 3.46 -6.18
N GLY A 164 20.24 4.52 -6.83
CA GLY A 164 21.39 4.49 -7.74
C GLY A 164 22.70 4.08 -7.08
N ARG A 165 22.77 4.19 -5.74
CA ARG A 165 23.95 3.81 -4.93
C ARG A 165 23.89 2.39 -4.35
N LEU A 166 22.78 1.67 -4.56
CA LEU A 166 22.62 0.33 -4.04
C LEU A 166 23.44 -0.68 -4.85
N ASP A 167 23.96 -1.68 -4.14
CA ASP A 167 24.51 -2.88 -4.76
C ASP A 167 23.42 -3.66 -5.52
N GLU A 168 23.87 -4.59 -6.37
CA GLU A 168 23.01 -5.41 -7.22
C GLU A 168 21.95 -6.18 -6.42
N ASP A 169 22.32 -6.75 -5.28
CA ASP A 169 21.44 -7.63 -4.51
C ASP A 169 20.31 -6.82 -3.83
N ARG A 170 20.62 -5.67 -3.23
CA ARG A 170 19.62 -4.76 -2.64
C ARG A 170 18.74 -4.11 -3.70
N PHE A 171 19.30 -3.74 -4.84
CA PHE A 171 18.50 -3.20 -5.94
C PHE A 171 17.50 -4.23 -6.48
N ARG A 172 17.91 -5.51 -6.55
CA ARG A 172 17.02 -6.60 -6.98
C ARG A 172 15.94 -6.97 -5.97
N ALA A 173 16.09 -6.61 -4.71
CA ALA A 173 15.09 -6.89 -3.68
C ALA A 173 13.72 -6.24 -3.98
N PHE A 174 13.68 -5.17 -4.79
CA PHE A 174 12.46 -4.49 -5.21
C PHE A 174 11.74 -5.15 -6.40
N LEU A 175 12.40 -6.03 -7.15
CA LEU A 175 11.83 -6.60 -8.38
C LEU A 175 10.55 -7.42 -8.13
N PRO A 176 10.47 -8.27 -7.07
CA PRO A 176 9.24 -9.02 -6.79
C PRO A 176 8.04 -8.10 -6.52
N GLY A 177 8.21 -7.03 -5.75
CA GLY A 177 7.13 -6.08 -5.47
C GLY A 177 6.73 -5.26 -6.69
N LEU A 178 7.69 -4.88 -7.54
CA LEU A 178 7.41 -4.23 -8.82
C LEU A 178 6.61 -5.14 -9.76
N ASP A 179 6.95 -6.43 -9.87
CA ASP A 179 6.20 -7.38 -10.66
C ASP A 179 4.80 -7.66 -10.07
N PHE A 180 4.69 -7.71 -8.73
CA PHE A 180 3.39 -7.78 -8.06
C PHE A 180 2.51 -6.58 -8.43
N MET A 181 3.00 -5.35 -8.27
CA MET A 181 2.23 -4.15 -8.61
C MET A 181 1.90 -4.10 -10.11
N ALA A 182 2.84 -4.46 -10.99
CA ALA A 182 2.61 -4.44 -12.44
C ALA A 182 1.54 -5.44 -12.91
N THR A 183 1.34 -6.52 -12.15
CA THR A 183 0.31 -7.53 -12.45
C THR A 183 -1.01 -7.26 -11.76
N ARG A 184 -1.01 -6.60 -10.60
CA ARG A 184 -2.21 -6.36 -9.79
C ARG A 184 -2.80 -4.97 -9.93
N TYR A 185 -2.01 -3.94 -10.21
CA TYR A 185 -2.48 -2.55 -10.35
C TYR A 185 -2.79 -2.23 -11.80
N VAL A 186 -3.66 -3.07 -12.37
CA VAL A 186 -4.24 -2.92 -13.70
C VAL A 186 -5.76 -3.07 -13.54
N PRO A 187 -6.58 -2.23 -14.20
CA PRO A 187 -8.04 -2.36 -14.15
C PRO A 187 -8.51 -3.80 -14.43
N GLY A 188 -9.40 -4.31 -13.58
CA GLY A 188 -9.94 -5.68 -13.67
C GLY A 188 -8.97 -6.83 -13.33
N ALA A 189 -7.71 -6.58 -12.95
CA ALA A 189 -6.74 -7.64 -12.64
C ALA A 189 -6.55 -7.90 -11.13
N ASN A 190 -6.92 -6.95 -10.27
CA ASN A 190 -6.76 -7.09 -8.83
C ASN A 190 -7.82 -8.02 -8.25
N LEU A 191 -7.38 -9.06 -7.53
CA LEU A 191 -8.25 -10.02 -6.88
C LEU A 191 -8.71 -9.55 -5.48
N ASP A 192 -7.97 -8.62 -4.89
CA ASP A 192 -8.14 -8.15 -3.53
C ASP A 192 -8.87 -6.79 -3.48
N ALA A 193 -9.23 -6.21 -4.63
CA ALA A 193 -10.06 -5.02 -4.71
C ALA A 193 -10.70 -4.80 -6.09
N PHE A 194 -11.90 -4.23 -6.09
CA PHE A 194 -12.56 -3.66 -7.27
C PHE A 194 -12.50 -2.15 -7.17
N ALA A 195 -11.65 -1.51 -8.00
CA ALA A 195 -11.44 -0.05 -8.01
C ALA A 195 -10.80 0.41 -9.33
N ASP A 196 -11.47 0.18 -10.46
CA ASP A 196 -10.87 0.36 -11.79
C ASP A 196 -10.37 1.79 -12.04
N ALA A 197 -11.08 2.82 -11.57
CA ALA A 197 -10.65 4.20 -11.72
C ALA A 197 -9.34 4.48 -10.95
N PHE A 198 -9.23 3.94 -9.73
CA PHE A 198 -8.01 4.00 -8.93
C PHE A 198 -6.87 3.28 -9.64
N PHE A 199 -7.06 2.04 -10.10
CA PHE A 199 -5.99 1.31 -10.78
C PHE A 199 -5.61 1.91 -12.14
N ALA A 200 -6.55 2.50 -12.88
CA ALA A 200 -6.26 3.19 -14.14
C ALA A 200 -5.32 4.39 -13.93
N GLU A 201 -5.41 5.03 -12.76
CA GLU A 201 -4.51 6.10 -12.38
C GLU A 201 -3.13 5.59 -11.94
N ILE A 202 -3.07 4.52 -11.14
CA ILE A 202 -1.82 3.99 -10.60
C ILE A 202 -0.96 3.28 -11.67
N ALA A 203 -1.60 2.54 -12.58
CA ALA A 203 -0.96 1.70 -13.59
C ALA A 203 0.18 2.39 -14.39
N PRO A 204 -0.01 3.59 -14.98
CA PRO A 204 1.06 4.25 -15.74
C PRO A 204 2.28 4.58 -14.89
N HIS A 205 2.11 4.85 -13.60
CA HIS A 205 3.23 5.16 -12.71
C HIS A 205 4.04 3.91 -12.34
N VAL A 206 3.36 2.78 -12.12
CA VAL A 206 4.01 1.48 -11.93
C VAL A 206 4.78 1.07 -13.19
N ALA A 207 4.16 1.21 -14.37
CA ALA A 207 4.80 0.90 -15.64
C ALA A 207 6.08 1.73 -15.87
N ALA A 208 5.99 3.05 -15.65
CA ALA A 208 7.14 3.95 -15.79
C ALA A 208 8.29 3.60 -14.83
N LEU A 209 7.99 3.23 -13.58
CA LEU A 209 9.02 2.80 -12.63
C LEU A 209 9.67 1.48 -13.08
N ARG A 210 8.86 0.53 -13.53
CA ARG A 210 9.33 -0.76 -14.02
C ARG A 210 10.25 -0.62 -15.23
N ASP A 211 9.93 0.28 -16.16
CA ASP A 211 10.77 0.55 -17.34
C ASP A 211 12.15 1.08 -16.92
N LEU A 212 12.23 1.92 -15.89
CA LEU A 212 13.50 2.40 -15.34
C LEU A 212 14.31 1.28 -14.69
N PHE A 213 13.66 0.38 -13.94
CA PHE A 213 14.32 -0.81 -13.39
C PHE A 213 14.82 -1.74 -14.50
N ALA A 214 14.01 -2.01 -15.51
CA ALA A 214 14.36 -2.88 -16.63
C ALA A 214 15.53 -2.33 -17.46
N ALA A 215 15.67 -1.00 -17.53
CA ALA A 215 16.81 -0.36 -18.18
C ALA A 215 18.11 -0.39 -17.34
N ASP A 216 18.03 -0.71 -16.04
CA ASP A 216 19.18 -0.72 -15.14
C ASP A 216 20.01 -2.01 -15.30
N PRO A 217 21.34 -1.94 -15.54
CA PRO A 217 22.20 -3.11 -15.68
C PRO A 217 22.20 -4.06 -14.49
N ARG A 218 21.90 -3.57 -13.27
CA ARG A 218 21.79 -4.39 -12.07
C ARG A 218 20.63 -5.38 -12.15
N THR A 219 19.70 -5.27 -13.09
CA THR A 219 18.61 -6.24 -13.29
C THR A 219 18.96 -7.39 -14.24
N ALA A 220 20.07 -7.32 -14.97
CA ALA A 220 20.45 -8.36 -15.93
C ALA A 220 20.77 -9.69 -15.22
N ALA A 221 20.12 -10.79 -15.61
CA ALA A 221 20.37 -12.11 -15.04
C ALA A 221 21.87 -12.44 -15.03
N ARG A 222 22.41 -12.90 -13.88
CA ARG A 222 23.81 -13.33 -13.78
C ARG A 222 24.05 -14.47 -14.77
N SER A 223 24.81 -14.21 -15.83
CA SER A 223 25.42 -15.26 -16.64
C SER A 223 26.30 -16.10 -15.72
N ARG A 224 25.83 -17.29 -15.36
CA ARG A 224 26.64 -18.29 -14.66
C ARG A 224 27.61 -18.97 -15.62
#